data_AF-A0A376NT84-F1
#
_entry.id   AF-A0A376NT84-F1
#
_cell.length_a   1.000
_cell.length_b   1.000
_cell.length_c   1.000
_cell.angle_alpha   90.00
_cell.angle_beta   90.00
_cell.angle_gamma   90.00
#
_symmetry.space_group_name_H-M   'P 1'
#
loop_
_entity.id
_entity.type
_entity.pdbx_description
1 polymer ?
#
loop_
_entity_poly.entity_id
_entity_poly.type
_entity_poly.pdbx_seq_one_letter_code
_entity_poly.pdbx_strand_id
1 'polypeptide(L)'
;MVQATRTVVFSRGQQLQREIAERGQYFGWQSLVLFLVSLVMVLLFTRMIIGPVKNIERMINRLGEGRSLGNSVSFSGPSELRSVGQRILWLSERLSWLESQRHQFLRHLSHELKTPLASMREGTELLADQVVGPLTPEQKEVVSILDSSSRNLQKLIEQLLDYNRKQADSAVELENVELAPLVETVVSAHSLPARAKMMHTDVDLKAQLAWRSQCC
;
A
#
# COMPACT_ATOMS: atom_id res chain seq x y z
N MET A 1 -26.89 -0.97 94.83
CA MET A 1 -27.37 -1.71 93.64
C MET A 1 -27.14 -0.98 92.31
N VAL A 2 -27.32 0.34 92.21
CA VAL A 2 -27.19 1.09 90.93
C VAL A 2 -25.79 1.09 90.31
N GLN A 3 -24.71 1.09 91.11
CA GLN A 3 -23.32 1.07 90.60
C GLN A 3 -22.92 -0.28 89.98
N ALA A 4 -23.39 -1.40 90.54
CA ALA A 4 -23.10 -2.74 90.01
C ALA A 4 -23.80 -2.99 88.65
N THR A 5 -24.99 -2.41 88.45
CA THR A 5 -25.69 -2.50 87.16
C THR A 5 -24.99 -1.68 86.08
N ARG A 6 -24.38 -0.54 86.43
CA ARG A 6 -23.65 0.31 85.49
C ARG A 6 -22.39 -0.38 84.94
N THR A 7 -21.60 -1.04 85.79
CA THR A 7 -20.36 -1.70 85.37
C THR A 7 -20.59 -2.89 84.45
N VAL A 8 -21.64 -3.69 84.69
CA VAL A 8 -22.00 -4.84 83.83
C VAL A 8 -22.49 -4.40 82.45
N VAL A 9 -23.20 -3.27 82.37
CA VAL A 9 -23.62 -2.70 81.07
C VAL A 9 -22.42 -2.15 80.29
N PHE A 10 -21.49 -1.44 80.97
CA PHE A 10 -20.27 -0.94 80.33
C PHE A 10 -19.34 -2.07 79.85
N SER A 11 -19.17 -3.15 80.62
CA SER A 11 -18.31 -4.28 80.22
C SER A 11 -18.89 -5.07 79.04
N ARG A 12 -20.22 -5.27 78.99
CA ARG A 12 -20.91 -5.88 77.83
C ARG A 12 -20.81 -5.01 76.59
N GLY A 13 -20.93 -3.68 76.72
CA GLY A 13 -20.73 -2.74 75.62
C GLY A 13 -19.32 -2.82 75.03
N GLN A 14 -18.30 -2.92 75.88
CA GLN A 14 -16.90 -3.07 75.44
C GLN A 14 -16.62 -4.44 74.79
N GLN A 15 -17.22 -5.54 75.28
CA GLN A 15 -17.09 -6.85 74.66
C GLN A 15 -17.71 -6.89 73.25
N LEU A 16 -18.93 -6.34 73.09
CA LEU A 16 -19.59 -6.22 71.79
C LEU A 16 -18.76 -5.37 70.81
N GLN A 17 -18.18 -4.26 71.27
CA GLN A 17 -17.31 -3.44 70.42
C GLN A 17 -16.03 -4.17 69.97
N ARG A 18 -15.42 -5.00 70.83
CA ARG A 18 -14.25 -5.79 70.45
C ARG A 18 -14.58 -6.89 69.44
N GLU A 19 -15.70 -7.60 69.61
CA GLU A 19 -16.15 -8.59 68.62
C GLU A 19 -16.49 -7.97 67.26
N ILE A 20 -17.07 -6.76 67.24
CA ILE A 20 -17.34 -6.03 66.00
C ILE A 20 -16.03 -5.57 65.33
N ALA A 21 -15.05 -5.10 66.12
CA ALA A 21 -13.75 -4.68 65.61
C ALA A 21 -12.96 -5.83 64.99
N GLU A 22 -12.94 -7.00 65.65
CA GLU A 22 -12.28 -8.20 65.12
C GLU A 22 -12.95 -8.71 63.83
N ARG A 23 -14.29 -8.75 63.78
CA ARG A 23 -15.01 -9.13 62.56
C ARG A 23 -14.84 -8.11 61.44
N GLY A 24 -14.80 -6.82 61.76
CA GLY A 24 -14.58 -5.74 60.79
C GLY A 24 -13.25 -5.86 60.04
N GLN A 25 -12.19 -6.31 60.72
CA GLN A 25 -10.88 -6.52 60.10
C GLN A 25 -10.90 -7.66 59.04
N TYR A 26 -11.63 -8.75 59.29
CA TYR A 26 -11.82 -9.83 58.31
C TYR A 26 -12.56 -9.35 57.06
N PHE A 27 -13.66 -8.60 57.23
CA PHE A 27 -14.41 -8.04 56.11
C PHE A 27 -13.58 -7.03 55.29
N GLY A 28 -12.74 -6.24 55.96
CA GLY A 28 -11.84 -5.28 55.31
C GLY A 28 -10.83 -5.96 54.37
N TRP A 29 -10.14 -6.99 54.85
CA TRP A 29 -9.16 -7.73 54.04
C TRP A 29 -9.82 -8.48 52.87
N GLN A 30 -10.98 -9.12 53.09
CA GLN A 30 -11.72 -9.80 52.01
C GLN A 30 -12.10 -8.83 50.88
N SER A 31 -12.60 -7.64 51.25
CA SER A 31 -12.94 -6.60 50.28
C SER A 31 -11.71 -6.09 49.52
N LEU A 32 -10.59 -5.91 50.24
CA LEU A 32 -9.31 -5.51 49.63
C LEU A 32 -8.79 -6.55 48.64
N VAL A 33 -8.82 -7.84 49.00
CA VAL A 33 -8.40 -8.93 48.11
C VAL A 33 -9.27 -8.98 46.86
N LEU A 34 -10.59 -8.91 47.01
CA LEU A 34 -11.51 -8.88 45.86
C LEU A 34 -11.25 -7.68 44.95
N PHE A 35 -11.00 -6.50 45.53
CA PHE A 35 -10.65 -5.31 44.78
C PHE A 35 -9.34 -5.48 43.99
N LEU A 36 -8.29 -6.01 44.63
CA LEU A 36 -7.01 -6.26 43.97
C LEU A 36 -7.11 -7.31 42.87
N VAL A 37 -7.84 -8.41 43.10
CA VAL A 37 -8.07 -9.45 42.09
C VAL A 37 -8.84 -8.89 40.89
N SER A 38 -9.89 -8.11 41.15
CA SER A 38 -10.65 -7.43 40.09
C SER A 38 -9.76 -6.49 39.28
N LEU A 39 -8.93 -5.67 39.95
CA LEU A 39 -8.01 -4.75 39.30
C LEU A 39 -7.00 -5.48 38.41
N VAL A 40 -6.39 -6.55 38.93
CA VAL A 40 -5.47 -7.40 38.15
C VAL A 40 -6.18 -8.01 36.94
N MET A 41 -7.40 -8.52 37.11
CA MET A 41 -8.17 -9.08 36.00
C MET A 41 -8.45 -8.04 34.90
N VAL A 42 -8.87 -6.82 35.27
CA VAL A 42 -9.10 -5.74 34.32
C VAL A 42 -7.82 -5.39 33.56
N LEU A 43 -6.68 -5.31 34.25
CA LEU A 43 -5.38 -5.02 33.61
C LEU A 43 -4.93 -6.13 32.67
N LEU A 44 -5.14 -7.40 33.04
CA LEU A 44 -4.87 -8.56 32.20
C LEU A 44 -5.73 -8.54 30.93
N PHE A 45 -7.05 -8.40 31.05
CA PHE A 45 -7.96 -8.32 29.90
C PHE A 45 -7.65 -7.13 28.99
N THR A 46 -7.36 -5.97 29.59
CA THR A 46 -6.97 -4.76 28.86
C THR A 46 -5.75 -5.03 27.98
N ARG A 47 -4.68 -5.62 28.53
CA ARG A 47 -3.48 -5.92 27.75
C ARG A 47 -3.67 -7.07 26.77
N MET A 48 -4.48 -8.08 27.12
CA MET A 48 -4.70 -9.28 26.30
C MET A 48 -5.58 -9.03 25.07
N ILE A 49 -6.53 -8.09 25.13
CA ILE A 49 -7.48 -7.81 24.05
C ILE A 49 -7.13 -6.52 23.29
N ILE A 50 -6.97 -5.40 23.99
CA ILE A 50 -6.88 -4.07 23.34
C ILE A 50 -5.56 -3.91 22.59
N GLY A 51 -4.47 -4.47 23.12
CA GLY A 51 -3.16 -4.45 22.45
C GLY A 51 -3.20 -5.12 21.07
N PRO A 52 -3.60 -6.40 20.98
CA PRO A 52 -3.70 -7.10 19.70
C PRO A 52 -4.71 -6.48 18.71
N VAL A 53 -5.83 -5.92 19.18
CA VAL A 53 -6.80 -5.24 18.31
C VAL A 53 -6.18 -4.02 17.62
N LYS A 54 -5.39 -3.20 18.33
CA LYS A 54 -4.65 -2.08 17.72
C LYS A 54 -3.63 -2.52 16.67
N ASN A 55 -3.11 -3.75 16.76
CA ASN A 55 -2.22 -4.28 15.72
C ASN A 55 -2.98 -4.57 14.43
N ILE A 56 -4.18 -5.17 14.55
CA ILE A 56 -5.06 -5.45 13.41
C ILE A 56 -5.47 -4.15 12.73
N GLU A 57 -5.85 -3.12 13.49
CA GLU A 57 -6.19 -1.80 12.94
C GLU A 57 -5.02 -1.21 12.13
N ARG A 58 -3.79 -1.28 12.67
CA ARG A 58 -2.59 -0.85 11.94
C ARG A 58 -2.34 -1.67 10.68
N MET A 59 -2.61 -2.99 10.70
CA MET A 59 -2.50 -3.82 9.50
C MET A 59 -3.52 -3.39 8.43
N ILE A 60 -4.77 -3.16 8.82
CA ILE A 60 -5.83 -2.72 7.89
C ILE A 60 -5.47 -1.36 7.29
N ASN A 61 -5.00 -0.40 8.10
CA ASN A 61 -4.60 0.91 7.60
C ASN A 61 -3.41 0.82 6.65
N ARG A 62 -2.39 0.01 6.98
CA ARG A 62 -1.24 -0.21 6.08
C ARG A 62 -1.66 -0.88 4.77
N LEU A 63 -2.56 -1.85 4.83
CA LEU A 63 -3.13 -2.49 3.64
C LEU A 63 -3.94 -1.50 2.79
N GLY A 64 -4.71 -0.61 3.42
CA GLY A 64 -5.45 0.46 2.75
C GLY A 64 -4.57 1.53 2.10
N GLU A 65 -3.36 1.74 2.64
CA GLU A 65 -2.33 2.60 2.05
C GLU A 65 -1.50 1.91 0.95
N GLY A 66 -1.80 0.64 0.61
CA GLY A 66 -1.04 -0.13 -0.38
C GLY A 66 0.35 -0.56 0.11
N ARG A 67 0.63 -0.48 1.42
CA ARG A 67 1.92 -0.87 2.00
C ARG A 67 1.95 -2.36 2.29
N SER A 68 3.08 -2.99 2.01
CA SER A 68 3.28 -4.40 2.34
C SER A 68 3.23 -4.62 3.86
N LEU A 69 2.54 -5.69 4.28
CA LEU A 69 2.41 -6.04 5.70
C LEU A 69 3.70 -6.64 6.30
N GLY A 70 4.66 -7.03 5.45
CA GLY A 70 5.95 -7.59 5.85
C GLY A 70 5.86 -8.97 6.53
N ASN A 71 6.98 -9.68 6.57
CA ASN A 71 7.03 -11.06 7.09
C ASN A 71 7.08 -11.16 8.63
N SER A 72 7.01 -10.04 9.35
CA SER A 72 7.30 -9.98 10.80
C SER A 72 6.08 -9.71 11.69
N VAL A 73 4.87 -9.98 11.22
CA VAL A 73 3.68 -9.84 12.07
C VAL A 73 3.59 -11.02 13.03
N SER A 74 4.25 -10.90 14.18
CA SER A 74 4.11 -11.86 15.28
C SER A 74 2.72 -11.70 15.92
N PHE A 75 1.85 -12.68 15.69
CA PHE A 75 0.49 -12.69 16.20
C PHE A 75 0.46 -13.06 17.71
N SER A 76 0.65 -12.07 18.58
CA SER A 76 0.40 -12.19 20.01
C SER A 76 -1.06 -11.82 20.33
N GLY A 77 -1.83 -12.75 20.89
CA GLY A 77 -3.24 -12.54 21.25
C GLY A 77 -4.02 -13.86 21.42
N PRO A 78 -5.32 -13.81 21.78
CA PRO A 78 -6.23 -14.96 21.78
C PRO A 78 -6.36 -15.62 20.39
N SER A 79 -6.80 -16.89 20.34
CA SER A 79 -6.95 -17.68 19.10
C SER A 79 -7.79 -16.98 18.03
N GLU A 80 -8.83 -16.28 18.45
CA GLU A 80 -9.79 -15.60 17.57
C GLU A 80 -9.11 -14.44 16.83
N LEU A 81 -8.32 -13.64 17.55
CA LEU A 81 -7.58 -12.52 16.96
C LEU A 81 -6.44 -12.99 16.05
N ARG A 82 -5.79 -14.12 16.38
CA ARG A 82 -4.79 -14.72 15.48
C ARG A 82 -5.40 -15.17 14.17
N SER A 83 -6.57 -15.81 14.21
CA SER A 83 -7.30 -16.24 13.01
C SER A 83 -7.67 -15.05 12.10
N VAL A 84 -8.16 -13.96 12.68
CA VAL A 84 -8.44 -12.72 11.91
C VAL A 84 -7.17 -12.15 11.29
N GLY A 85 -6.08 -12.08 12.05
CA GLY A 85 -4.79 -11.60 11.56
C GLY A 85 -4.25 -12.44 10.39
N GLN A 86 -4.35 -13.77 10.45
CA GLN A 86 -3.99 -14.67 9.35
C GLN A 86 -4.85 -14.45 8.11
N ARG A 87 -6.16 -14.21 8.27
CA ARG A 87 -7.07 -13.90 7.15
C ARG A 87 -6.71 -12.59 6.47
N ILE A 88 -6.30 -11.57 7.23
CA ILE A 88 -5.82 -10.29 6.68
C ILE A 88 -4.52 -10.49 5.90
N LEU A 89 -3.59 -11.29 6.43
CA LEU A 89 -2.35 -11.61 5.73
C LEU A 89 -2.61 -12.33 4.41
N TRP A 90 -3.45 -13.36 4.42
CA TRP A 90 -3.89 -14.07 3.22
C TRP A 90 -4.56 -13.12 2.22
N LEU A 91 -5.41 -12.21 2.69
CA LEU A 91 -6.07 -11.21 1.82
C LEU A 91 -5.04 -10.27 1.18
N SER A 92 -4.05 -9.80 1.94
CA SER A 92 -2.98 -8.95 1.43
C SER A 92 -2.16 -9.65 0.35
N GLU A 93 -1.79 -10.91 0.57
CA GLU A 93 -1.08 -11.72 -0.42
C GLU A 93 -1.93 -11.96 -1.67
N ARG A 94 -3.22 -12.26 -1.48
CA ARG A 94 -4.17 -12.43 -2.57
C ARG A 94 -4.34 -11.16 -3.41
N LEU A 95 -4.40 -9.99 -2.77
CA LEU A 95 -4.45 -8.69 -3.46
C LEU A 95 -3.19 -8.45 -4.29
N SER A 96 -2.02 -8.64 -3.67
CA SER A 96 -0.73 -8.48 -4.37
C SER A 96 -0.60 -9.43 -5.58
N TRP A 97 -1.06 -10.68 -5.43
CA TRP A 97 -1.11 -11.63 -6.54
C TRP A 97 -2.05 -11.17 -7.67
N LEU A 98 -3.26 -10.69 -7.34
CA LEU A 98 -4.22 -10.16 -8.34
C LEU A 98 -3.65 -8.94 -9.07
N GLU A 99 -2.95 -8.06 -8.36
CA GLU A 99 -2.31 -6.89 -8.93
C GLU A 99 -1.18 -7.28 -9.89
N SER A 100 -0.33 -8.24 -9.50
CA SER A 100 0.70 -8.82 -10.38
C SER A 100 0.09 -9.43 -11.66
N GLN A 101 -1.01 -10.20 -11.52
CA GLN A 101 -1.72 -10.77 -12.67
C GLN A 101 -2.29 -9.69 -13.60
N ARG A 102 -2.87 -8.62 -13.04
CA ARG A 102 -3.33 -7.46 -13.82
C ARG A 102 -2.17 -6.84 -14.61
N HIS A 103 -1.00 -6.68 -14.01
CA HIS A 103 0.17 -6.12 -14.70
C HIS A 103 0.68 -7.03 -15.81
N GLN A 104 0.76 -8.33 -15.57
CA GLN A 104 1.16 -9.30 -16.60
C GLN A 104 0.18 -9.27 -17.79
N PHE A 105 -1.11 -9.23 -17.51
CA PHE A 105 -2.14 -9.13 -18.55
C PHE A 105 -2.01 -7.86 -19.39
N LEU A 106 -1.81 -6.70 -18.75
CA LEU A 106 -1.65 -5.43 -19.46
C LEU A 106 -0.36 -5.37 -20.30
N ARG A 107 0.74 -5.93 -19.79
CA ARG A 107 1.98 -6.07 -20.57
C ARG A 107 1.76 -6.94 -21.80
N HIS A 108 1.07 -8.07 -21.64
CA HIS A 108 0.75 -8.96 -22.75
C HIS A 108 -0.12 -8.26 -23.81
N LEU A 109 -1.19 -7.56 -23.40
CA LEU A 109 -2.02 -6.78 -24.31
C LEU A 109 -1.24 -5.72 -25.08
N SER A 110 -0.25 -5.05 -24.45
CA SER A 110 0.62 -4.08 -25.14
C SER A 110 1.32 -4.69 -26.35
N HIS A 111 1.90 -5.89 -26.17
CA HIS A 111 2.62 -6.57 -27.24
C HIS A 111 1.66 -7.05 -28.34
N GLU A 112 0.54 -7.66 -27.96
CA GLU A 112 -0.44 -8.20 -28.91
C GLU A 112 -1.15 -7.11 -29.72
N LEU A 113 -1.34 -5.90 -29.16
CA LEU A 113 -1.95 -4.77 -29.87
C LEU A 113 -0.98 -4.01 -30.77
N LYS A 114 0.33 -4.00 -30.45
CA LYS A 114 1.33 -3.26 -31.23
C LYS A 114 1.47 -3.79 -32.66
N THR A 115 1.43 -5.10 -32.82
CA THR A 115 1.56 -5.78 -34.12
C THR A 115 0.43 -5.43 -35.11
N PRO A 116 -0.86 -5.66 -34.81
CA PRO A 116 -1.95 -5.36 -35.75
C PRO A 116 -2.05 -3.86 -36.06
N LEU A 117 -1.73 -3.01 -35.09
CA LEU A 117 -1.72 -1.56 -35.27
C LEU A 117 -0.58 -1.09 -36.18
N ALA A 118 0.60 -1.70 -36.06
CA ALA A 118 1.71 -1.46 -36.98
C ALA A 118 1.32 -1.85 -38.41
N SER A 119 0.70 -3.02 -38.60
CA SER A 119 0.19 -3.46 -39.91
C SER A 119 -0.87 -2.53 -40.49
N MET A 120 -1.81 -2.03 -39.67
CA MET A 120 -2.79 -1.03 -40.11
C MET A 120 -2.12 0.26 -40.57
N ARG A 121 -1.14 0.76 -39.80
CA ARG A 121 -0.41 2.00 -40.13
C ARG A 121 0.41 1.84 -41.40
N GLU A 122 1.14 0.74 -41.53
CA GLU A 122 1.90 0.41 -42.73
C GLU A 122 1.00 0.32 -43.95
N GLY A 123 -0.16 -0.34 -43.85
CA GLY A 123 -1.14 -0.40 -44.92
C GLY A 123 -1.67 0.99 -45.33
N THR A 124 -2.00 1.85 -44.37
CA THR A 124 -2.44 3.23 -44.66
C THR A 124 -1.32 4.09 -45.24
N GLU A 125 -0.07 3.87 -44.83
CA GLU A 125 1.11 4.59 -45.31
C GLU A 125 1.45 4.18 -46.75
N LEU A 126 1.42 2.88 -47.06
CA LEU A 126 1.56 2.37 -48.43
C LEU A 126 0.48 2.89 -49.40
N LEU A 127 -0.75 3.04 -48.90
CA LEU A 127 -1.85 3.66 -49.66
C LEU A 127 -1.59 5.17 -49.86
N ALA A 128 -1.18 5.88 -48.81
CA ALA A 128 -0.90 7.32 -48.87
C ALA A 128 0.26 7.64 -49.82
N ASP A 129 1.31 6.83 -49.79
CA ASP A 129 2.49 6.91 -50.67
C ASP A 129 2.21 6.44 -52.10
N GLN A 130 0.97 5.98 -52.39
CA GLN A 130 0.53 5.49 -53.71
C GLN A 130 1.41 4.35 -54.25
N VAL A 131 2.05 3.58 -53.38
CA VAL A 131 2.93 2.44 -53.73
C VAL A 131 2.14 1.33 -54.42
N VAL A 132 0.89 1.13 -54.00
CA VAL A 132 -0.02 0.13 -54.57
C VAL A 132 -0.81 0.64 -55.79
N GLY A 133 -0.64 1.90 -56.18
CA GLY A 133 -1.29 2.53 -57.33
C GLY A 133 -1.81 3.95 -57.06
N PRO A 134 -2.21 4.68 -58.11
CA PRO A 134 -2.75 6.03 -57.98
C PRO A 134 -4.13 6.03 -57.31
N LEU A 135 -4.38 7.02 -56.46
CA LEU A 135 -5.66 7.21 -55.77
C LEU A 135 -6.47 8.35 -56.39
N THR A 136 -7.80 8.18 -56.46
CA THR A 136 -8.72 9.29 -56.79
C THR A 136 -8.72 10.35 -55.68
N PRO A 137 -9.19 11.59 -55.95
CA PRO A 137 -9.28 12.63 -54.92
C PRO A 137 -10.07 12.19 -53.68
N GLU A 138 -11.20 11.51 -53.87
CA GLU A 138 -12.05 11.01 -52.79
C GLU A 138 -11.34 9.90 -51.98
N GLN A 139 -10.59 9.02 -52.66
CA GLN A 139 -9.81 7.98 -51.99
C GLN A 139 -8.66 8.58 -51.15
N LYS A 140 -8.03 9.67 -51.61
CA LYS A 140 -6.98 10.37 -50.84
C LYS A 140 -7.53 10.95 -49.53
N GLU A 141 -8.72 11.53 -49.56
CA GLU A 141 -9.39 12.03 -48.36
C GLU A 141 -9.65 10.91 -47.35
N VAL A 142 -10.20 9.77 -47.82
CA VAL A 142 -10.44 8.59 -46.98
C VAL A 142 -9.14 8.04 -46.38
N VAL A 143 -8.07 7.91 -47.17
CA VAL A 143 -6.77 7.43 -46.69
C VAL A 143 -6.18 8.38 -45.63
N SER A 144 -6.31 9.70 -45.81
CA SER A 144 -5.89 10.68 -44.81
C SER A 144 -6.66 10.55 -43.50
N ILE A 145 -7.97 10.26 -43.56
CA ILE A 145 -8.78 10.01 -42.36
C ILE A 145 -8.35 8.72 -41.67
N LEU A 146 -8.09 7.65 -42.43
CA LEU A 146 -7.63 6.37 -41.89
C LEU A 146 -6.25 6.46 -41.23
N ASP A 147 -5.29 7.14 -41.86
CA ASP A 147 -3.94 7.35 -41.28
C ASP A 147 -4.02 8.16 -39.98
N SER A 148 -4.73 9.29 -39.99
CA SER A 148 -4.91 10.11 -38.78
C SER A 148 -5.63 9.37 -37.65
N SER A 149 -6.65 8.58 -37.98
CA SER A 149 -7.38 7.75 -37.01
C SER A 149 -6.51 6.63 -36.43
N SER A 150 -5.70 5.97 -37.27
CA SER A 150 -4.75 4.93 -36.85
C SER A 150 -3.70 5.50 -35.89
N ARG A 151 -3.12 6.67 -36.21
CA ARG A 151 -2.16 7.38 -35.33
C ARG A 151 -2.80 7.80 -34.00
N ASN A 152 -4.04 8.28 -34.03
CA ASN A 152 -4.74 8.65 -32.80
C ASN A 152 -5.04 7.44 -31.92
N LEU A 153 -5.50 6.33 -32.50
CA LEU A 153 -5.74 5.08 -31.78
C LEU A 153 -4.45 4.56 -31.14
N GLN A 154 -3.33 4.63 -31.86
CA GLN A 154 -2.01 4.28 -31.33
C GLN A 154 -1.67 5.09 -30.08
N LYS A 155 -1.79 6.41 -30.18
CA LYS A 155 -1.50 7.32 -29.08
C LYS A 155 -2.36 7.01 -27.85
N LEU A 156 -3.65 6.74 -28.04
CA LEU A 156 -4.57 6.41 -26.94
C LEU A 156 -4.20 5.09 -26.27
N ILE A 157 -3.85 4.06 -27.05
CA ILE A 157 -3.42 2.76 -26.51
C ILE A 157 -2.12 2.92 -25.72
N GLU A 158 -1.12 3.62 -26.27
CA GLU A 158 0.16 3.90 -25.61
C GLU A 158 -0.05 4.67 -24.29
N GLN A 159 -0.89 5.71 -24.31
CA GLN A 159 -1.23 6.48 -23.10
C GLN A 159 -1.93 5.64 -22.03
N LEU A 160 -2.87 4.76 -22.42
CA LEU A 160 -3.58 3.88 -21.51
C LEU A 160 -2.62 2.87 -20.85
N LEU A 161 -1.73 2.28 -21.64
CA LEU A 161 -0.74 1.31 -21.16
C LEU A 161 0.30 1.98 -20.25
N ASP A 162 0.79 3.16 -20.62
CA ASP A 162 1.71 3.95 -19.82
C ASP A 162 1.09 4.37 -18.47
N TYR A 163 -0.17 4.81 -18.47
CA TYR A 163 -0.89 5.13 -17.25
C TYR A 163 -0.96 3.94 -16.29
N ASN A 164 -1.30 2.76 -16.83
CA ASN A 164 -1.38 1.56 -16.02
C ASN A 164 -0.01 1.06 -15.53
N ARG A 165 1.05 1.20 -16.34
CA ARG A 165 2.43 0.87 -15.92
C ARG A 165 2.88 1.76 -14.77
N LYS A 166 2.56 3.06 -14.80
CA LYS A 166 2.91 4.00 -13.72
C LYS A 166 2.18 3.72 -12.40
N GLN A 167 0.96 3.21 -12.44
CA GLN A 167 0.27 2.77 -11.22
C GLN A 167 0.82 1.47 -10.65
N ALA A 168 1.42 0.64 -11.50
CA ALA A 168 2.00 -0.66 -11.11
C ALA A 168 3.28 -0.55 -10.29
N ASP A 169 4.07 0.50 -10.56
CA ASP A 169 5.40 0.68 -10.01
C ASP A 169 5.33 1.20 -8.56
N SER A 170 4.82 0.35 -7.69
CA SER A 170 4.91 0.52 -6.24
C SER A 170 6.28 0.00 -5.81
N ALA A 171 7.17 0.96 -5.51
CA ALA A 171 8.58 0.79 -5.16
C ALA A 171 9.54 0.64 -6.36
N VAL A 172 9.79 1.76 -7.06
CA VAL A 172 11.00 1.93 -7.84
C VAL A 172 12.20 1.76 -6.89
N GLU A 173 13.02 0.74 -7.12
CA GLU A 173 14.33 0.66 -6.47
C GLU A 173 15.22 1.76 -7.04
N LEU A 174 15.56 2.72 -6.19
CA LEU A 174 16.43 3.82 -6.55
C LEU A 174 17.87 3.33 -6.53
N GLU A 175 18.53 3.35 -7.68
CA GLU A 175 19.97 3.13 -7.79
C GLU A 175 20.71 4.46 -8.04
N ASN A 176 21.96 4.53 -7.55
CA ASN A 176 22.85 5.64 -7.86
C ASN A 176 23.33 5.48 -9.31
N VAL A 177 23.02 6.47 -10.15
CA VAL A 177 23.47 6.52 -11.54
C VAL A 177 24.33 7.75 -11.75
N GLU A 178 25.47 7.56 -12.42
CA GLU A 178 26.31 8.66 -12.88
C GLU A 178 25.59 9.41 -14.02
N LEU A 179 25.34 10.69 -13.79
CA LEU A 179 24.57 11.53 -14.73
C LEU A 179 25.31 11.76 -16.05
N ALA A 180 26.64 11.94 -16.00
CA ALA A 180 27.45 12.25 -17.17
C ALA A 180 27.31 11.20 -18.30
N PRO A 181 27.59 9.90 -18.06
CA PRO A 181 27.46 8.88 -19.11
C PRO A 181 26.01 8.69 -19.58
N LEU A 182 25.03 8.88 -18.70
CA LEU A 182 23.63 8.79 -19.07
C LEU A 182 23.23 9.90 -20.05
N VAL A 183 23.56 11.15 -19.74
CA VAL A 183 23.25 12.30 -20.58
C VAL A 183 23.99 12.20 -21.92
N GLU A 184 25.25 11.77 -21.90
CA GLU A 184 26.03 11.58 -23.13
C GLU A 184 25.39 10.52 -24.05
N THR A 185 24.87 9.43 -23.48
CA THR A 185 24.13 8.39 -24.24
C THR A 185 22.86 8.95 -24.89
N VAL A 186 22.12 9.80 -24.18
CA VAL A 186 20.88 10.40 -24.71
C VAL A 186 21.18 11.42 -25.80
N VAL A 187 22.19 12.27 -25.59
CA VAL A 187 22.61 13.30 -26.55
C VAL A 187 23.16 12.67 -27.82
N SER A 188 23.99 11.64 -27.70
CA SER A 188 24.50 10.90 -28.86
C SER A 188 23.39 10.22 -29.65
N ALA A 189 22.40 9.59 -28.99
CA ALA A 189 21.24 9.00 -29.64
C ALA A 189 20.37 10.03 -30.42
N HIS A 190 20.32 11.29 -29.97
CA HIS A 190 19.54 12.36 -30.61
C HIS A 190 20.37 13.30 -31.49
N SER A 191 21.67 13.05 -31.64
CA SER A 191 22.58 13.91 -32.41
C SER A 191 22.24 13.98 -33.91
N LEU A 192 21.81 12.87 -34.50
CA LEU A 192 21.39 12.80 -35.92
C LEU A 192 20.12 13.62 -36.21
N PRO A 193 19.01 13.45 -35.47
CA PRO A 193 17.83 14.30 -35.59
C PRO A 193 18.11 15.79 -35.34
N ALA A 194 18.96 16.11 -34.37
CA ALA A 194 19.32 17.50 -34.04
C ALA A 194 20.12 18.17 -35.18
N ARG A 195 21.08 17.44 -35.78
CA ARG A 195 21.83 17.91 -36.95
C ARG A 195 20.94 18.10 -38.18
N ALA A 196 19.97 17.21 -38.41
CA ALA A 196 18.99 17.35 -39.49
C ALA A 196 18.14 18.63 -39.35
N LYS A 197 18.00 19.17 -38.13
CA LYS A 197 17.29 20.42 -37.84
C LYS A 197 18.21 21.62 -37.55
N MET A 198 19.52 21.50 -37.82
CA MET A 198 20.53 22.55 -37.55
C MET A 198 20.55 23.07 -36.10
N MET A 199 20.25 22.20 -35.13
CA MET A 199 20.30 22.55 -33.71
C MET A 199 21.68 22.24 -33.12
N HIS A 200 22.18 23.14 -32.27
CA HIS A 200 23.37 22.90 -31.45
C HIS A 200 22.95 22.47 -30.05
N THR A 201 23.63 21.46 -29.49
CA THR A 201 23.34 20.90 -28.16
C THR A 201 24.52 21.21 -27.25
N ASP A 202 24.27 22.01 -26.21
CA ASP A 202 25.23 22.31 -25.15
C ASP A 202 24.78 21.58 -23.87
N VAL A 203 25.71 20.99 -23.13
CA VAL A 203 25.44 20.19 -21.92
C VAL A 203 26.23 20.79 -20.75
N ASP A 204 25.55 21.57 -19.92
CA ASP A 204 26.07 22.06 -18.63
C ASP A 204 25.54 21.17 -17.48
N LEU A 205 26.40 20.30 -16.96
CA LEU A 205 26.08 19.40 -15.85
C LEU A 205 26.70 19.92 -14.54
N LYS A 206 25.87 20.50 -13.67
CA LYS A 206 26.27 20.98 -12.33
C LYS A 206 26.22 19.92 -11.22
N ALA A 207 25.63 18.76 -11.49
CA ALA A 207 25.50 17.66 -10.53
C ALA A 207 26.08 16.36 -11.12
N GLN A 208 26.88 15.63 -10.34
CA GLN A 208 27.54 14.39 -10.76
C GLN A 208 26.71 13.12 -10.47
N LEU A 209 25.73 13.19 -9.56
CA LEU A 209 24.88 12.07 -9.13
C LEU A 209 23.41 12.46 -9.21
N ALA A 210 22.58 11.62 -9.84
CA ALA A 210 21.12 11.71 -9.73
C ALA A 210 20.49 10.33 -9.62
N TRP A 211 19.35 10.33 -8.96
CA TRP A 211 18.48 9.18 -8.79
C TRP A 211 17.81 8.85 -10.13
N ARG A 212 18.03 7.64 -10.65
CA ARG A 212 17.33 7.14 -11.84
C ARG A 212 16.39 6.01 -11.44
N SER A 213 15.15 6.06 -11.94
CA SER A 213 14.24 4.92 -11.90
C SER A 213 14.58 3.97 -13.05
N GLN A 214 15.01 2.74 -12.76
CA GLN A 214 15.08 1.68 -13.76
C GLN A 214 13.66 1.22 -14.11
N CYS A 215 13.17 1.58 -15.30
CA CYS A 215 12.05 0.85 -15.90
C CYS A 215 12.61 -0.43 -16.55
N CYS A 216 12.15 -1.57 -16.05
CA CYS A 216 12.29 -2.88 -16.70
C CYS A 216 11.34 -2.99 -17.91
#